data_AF-A0A519XX67-F1
#
_entry.id   AF-A0A519XX67-F1
#
_cell.length_a   1.000
_cell.length_b   1.000
_cell.length_c   1.000
_cell.angle_alpha   90.00
_cell.angle_beta   90.00
_cell.angle_gamma   90.00
#
_symmetry.space_group_name_H-M   'P 1'
#
loop_
_entity.id
_entity.type
_entity.pdbx_description
1 polymer ?
#
loop_
_entity_poly.entity_id
_entity_poly.type
_entity_poly.pdbx_seq_one_letter_code
_entity_poly.pdbx_strand_id
1 'polypeptide(L)' 'PALQASERVISSRLFAGKTVVHVLADSAPDSGFEAVSPDLEDVYFSEITVR' A
#
# COMPACT_ATOMS: atom_id res chain seq x y z
N PRO A 1 -2.75 10.79 -5.20
CA PRO A 1 -1.68 11.50 -5.94
C PRO A 1 -0.40 11.75 -5.11
N ALA A 2 -0.45 12.49 -4.00
CA ALA A 2 0.75 12.77 -3.20
C ALA A 2 1.39 11.49 -2.62
N LEU A 3 0.58 10.60 -2.06
CA LEU A 3 1.09 9.34 -1.49
C LEU A 3 1.73 8.41 -2.53
N GLN A 4 1.21 8.38 -3.76
CA GLN A 4 1.80 7.58 -4.84
C GLN A 4 3.14 8.14 -5.35
N ALA A 5 3.43 9.41 -5.05
CA ALA A 5 4.68 10.05 -5.42
C ALA A 5 5.77 9.87 -4.36
N SER A 6 5.40 9.71 -3.09
CA SER A 6 6.32 9.52 -1.97
C SER A 6 6.51 8.06 -1.58
N GLU A 7 5.46 7.24 -1.73
CA GLU A 7 5.42 5.85 -1.29
C GLU A 7 5.22 4.86 -2.44
N ARG A 8 5.71 3.64 -2.23
CA ARG A 8 5.46 2.53 -3.15
C ARG A 8 4.08 1.91 -2.91
N VAL A 9 3.04 2.57 -3.41
CA VAL A 9 1.65 2.10 -3.33
C VAL A 9 1.45 0.89 -4.25
N ILE A 10 1.07 -0.26 -3.70
CA ILE A 10 0.84 -1.51 -4.46
C ILE A 10 -0.64 -1.77 -4.73
N SER A 11 -1.55 -1.28 -3.87
CA SER A 11 -2.99 -1.37 -4.08
C SER A 11 -3.71 -0.17 -3.48
N SER A 12 -4.89 0.14 -4.02
CA SER A 12 -5.78 1.16 -3.46
C SER A 12 -7.23 0.77 -3.67
N ARG A 13 -8.06 0.89 -2.64
CA ARG A 13 -9.49 0.57 -2.72
C ARG A 13 -10.32 1.54 -1.89
N LEU A 14 -11.60 1.66 -2.24
CA LEU A 14 -12.58 2.39 -1.43
C LEU A 14 -13.22 1.40 -0.44
N PHE A 15 -13.06 1.67 0.86
CA PHE A 15 -13.65 0.87 1.93
C PHE A 15 -14.38 1.79 2.91
N ALA A 16 -15.68 1.56 3.11
CA ALA A 16 -16.53 2.38 3.98
C ALA A 16 -16.41 3.91 3.72
N GLY A 17 -16.32 4.31 2.46
CA GLY A 17 -16.17 5.72 2.06
C GLY A 17 -14.77 6.31 2.26
N LYS A 18 -13.79 5.51 2.69
CA LYS A 18 -12.39 5.93 2.85
C LYS A 18 -11.51 5.21 1.84
N THR A 19 -10.52 5.91 1.29
CA THR A 19 -9.49 5.27 0.48
C THR A 19 -8.51 4.56 1.41
N VAL A 20 -8.40 3.25 1.26
CA VAL A 20 -7.40 2.41 1.91
C VAL A 20 -6.34 2.07 0.87
N VAL A 21 -5.08 2.17 1.26
CA VAL A 21 -3.91 1.95 0.40
C VAL A 21 -2.98 0.98 1.11
N HIS A 22 -2.43 0.03 0.36
CA HIS A 22 -1.32 -0.79 0.83
C HIS A 22 -0.04 -0.28 0.18
N VAL A 23 0.99 -0.10 1.00
CA VAL A 23 2.31 0.38 0.60
C VAL A 23 3.32 -0.71 0.94
N LEU A 24 4.21 -1.00 0.00
CA LEU A 24 5.34 -1.88 0.26
C LEU A 24 6.50 -1.06 0.83
N ALA A 25 6.85 -1.30 2.10
CA ALA A 25 7.97 -0.66 2.78
C ALA A 25 8.55 -1.61 3.85
N ASP A 26 9.83 -1.44 4.19
CA ASP A 26 10.50 -2.22 5.25
C ASP A 26 9.98 -1.85 6.66
N SER A 27 9.42 -0.66 6.81
CA SER A 27 8.81 -0.15 8.05
C SER A 27 7.65 0.80 7.73
N ALA A 28 6.77 1.02 8.71
CA ALA A 28 5.68 1.99 8.58
C ALA A 28 6.23 3.40 8.24
N PRO A 29 5.80 4.04 7.13
CA PRO A 29 6.33 5.34 6.70
C PRO A 29 6.07 6.48 7.69
N ASP A 30 4.87 6.51 8.29
CA ASP A 30 4.47 7.48 9.31
C ASP A 30 3.35 6.93 10.22
N SER A 31 2.85 7.75 11.15
CA SER A 31 1.80 7.37 12.12
C SER A 31 0.42 7.04 11.51
N GLY A 32 0.22 7.30 10.21
CA GLY A 32 -0.98 6.94 9.47
C GLY A 32 -0.97 5.51 8.92
N PHE A 33 0.15 4.79 9.07
CA PHE A 33 0.30 3.41 8.59
C PHE A 33 0.38 2.42 9.76
N GLU A 34 -0.15 1.24 9.52
CA GLU A 34 0.01 0.09 10.39
C GLU A 34 0.62 -1.09 9.62
N ALA A 35 1.45 -1.87 10.30
CA ALA A 35 1.98 -3.09 9.72
C ALA A 35 0.87 -4.14 9.65
N VAL A 36 0.70 -4.73 8.47
CA VAL A 36 -0.29 -5.79 8.22
C VAL A 36 0.41 -7.06 7.74
N SER A 37 -0.20 -8.21 8.00
CA SER A 37 0.23 -9.45 7.34
C SER A 37 -0.20 -9.41 5.88
N PRO A 38 0.71 -9.61 4.91
CA PRO A 38 0.36 -9.51 3.50
C PRO A 38 -0.56 -10.67 3.08
N ASP A 39 -1.47 -10.37 2.15
CA ASP A 39 -2.29 -11.38 1.48
C ASP A 39 -1.80 -11.66 0.04
N LEU A 40 -2.58 -12.42 -0.72
CA LEU A 40 -2.23 -12.76 -2.10
C LEU A 40 -2.23 -11.53 -3.03
N GLU A 41 -3.11 -10.56 -2.78
CA GLU A 41 -3.21 -9.33 -3.56
C GLU A 41 -1.93 -8.50 -3.36
N ASP A 42 -1.47 -8.40 -2.11
CA ASP A 42 -0.24 -7.70 -1.76
C ASP A 42 0.97 -8.31 -2.45
N VAL A 43 1.14 -9.63 -2.36
CA VAL A 43 2.28 -10.31 -3.01
C VAL A 43 2.22 -10.12 -4.52
N TYR A 44 1.06 -10.31 -5.13
CA TYR A 44 0.89 -10.20 -6.58
C TYR A 44 1.21 -8.79 -7.10
N PHE A 45 0.62 -7.75 -6.50
CA PHE A 45 0.90 -6.38 -6.93
C PHE A 45 2.28 -5.90 -6.52
N SER A 46 2.88 -6.44 -5.46
CA SER A 46 4.25 -6.14 -5.10
C SER A 46 5.25 -6.55 -6.19
N GLU A 47 4.95 -7.52 -7.04
CA GLU A 47 5.82 -7.93 -8.15
C GLU A 47 5.55 -7.15 -9.44
N ILE A 48 4.30 -6.77 -9.70
CA ILE A 48 3.91 -6.07 -10.92
C ILE A 48 4.22 -4.57 -10.83
N THR A 49 4.00 -3.97 -9.66
CA THR A 49 4.22 -2.53 -9.46
C THR A 49 5.70 -2.15 -9.38
N VAL A 50 6.64 -3.10 -9.22
CA VAL A 50 8.09 -2.79 -9.31
C VAL A 50 8.53 -2.48 -10.74
N ARG A 51 7.79 -2.96 -11.75
CA ARG A 51 8.19 -2.93 -13.16
C ARG A 51 7.59 -1.75 -13.90
#